data_AF-A0A7L4YLL8-F1
#
_entry.id   AF-A0A7L4YLL8-F1
#
_cell.length_a   1.000
_cell.length_b   1.000
_cell.length_c   1.000
_cell.angle_alpha   90.00
_cell.angle_beta   90.00
_cell.angle_gamma   90.00
#
_symmetry.space_group_name_H-M   'P 1'
#
loop_
_entity.id
_entity.type
_entity.pdbx_description
1 polymer ?
#
loop_
_entity_poly.entity_id
_entity_poly.type
_entity_poly.pdbx_seq_one_letter_code
_entity_poly.pdbx_strand_id
1 'polypeptide(L)'
;MPKHRPKRAIKTPPHVSLKALRQMRGWTLDKLIAEIAGATGANYQRGTISAIESGLRGASAKAISDIAAAYRIDPDLITTDYRPRDAFQSGRGAA
;
A
#
# COMPACT_ATOMS: atom_id res chain seq x y z
N MET A 1 8.24 -8.95 38.31
CA MET A 1 8.77 -9.79 37.20
C MET A 1 9.79 -8.98 36.42
N PRO A 2 11.01 -9.49 36.18
CA PRO A 2 12.00 -8.75 35.40
C PRO A 2 11.54 -8.61 33.94
N LYS A 3 11.49 -7.37 33.43
CA LYS A 3 11.13 -7.08 32.03
C LYS A 3 12.20 -7.65 31.10
N HIS A 4 11.83 -8.63 30.30
CA HIS A 4 12.71 -9.21 29.28
C HIS A 4 13.05 -8.13 28.23
N ARG A 5 14.33 -7.73 28.17
CA ARG A 5 14.81 -6.77 27.17
C ARG A 5 15.02 -7.53 25.84
N PRO A 6 14.39 -7.12 24.72
CA PRO A 6 14.55 -7.85 23.46
C PRO A 6 16.01 -7.83 23.02
N LYS A 7 16.57 -9.02 22.78
CA LYS A 7 17.97 -9.23 22.32
C LYS A 7 18.19 -8.87 20.85
N ARG A 8 17.12 -8.57 20.10
CA ARG A 8 17.16 -8.26 18.66
C ARG A 8 16.67 -6.84 18.42
N ALA A 9 17.35 -6.13 17.51
CA ALA A 9 16.86 -4.85 17.02
C ALA A 9 15.46 -5.02 16.41
N ILE A 10 14.56 -4.08 16.70
CA ILE A 10 13.23 -4.03 16.09
C ILE A 10 13.42 -3.84 14.58
N LYS A 11 12.82 -4.71 13.78
CA LYS A 11 12.83 -4.62 12.32
C LYS A 11 11.45 -4.19 11.83
N THR A 12 11.42 -3.38 10.79
CA THR A 12 10.20 -3.09 10.04
C THR A 12 9.64 -4.41 9.49
N PRO A 13 8.33 -4.67 9.62
CA PRO A 13 7.69 -5.82 8.98
C PRO A 13 7.88 -5.79 7.45
N PRO A 14 7.84 -6.95 6.77
CA PRO A 14 7.76 -6.96 5.32
C PRO A 14 6.47 -6.26 4.86
N HIS A 15 6.57 -5.43 3.82
CA HIS A 15 5.44 -4.73 3.23
C HIS A 15 5.04 -5.36 1.91
N VAL A 16 3.74 -5.33 1.62
CA VAL A 16 3.17 -5.67 0.31
C VAL A 16 2.50 -4.43 -0.28
N SER A 17 2.63 -4.23 -1.59
CA SER A 17 1.94 -3.12 -2.25
C SER A 17 0.44 -3.38 -2.37
N LEU A 18 -0.36 -2.32 -2.50
CA LEU A 18 -1.78 -2.44 -2.82
C LEU A 18 -2.02 -3.22 -4.11
N LYS A 19 -1.11 -3.09 -5.08
CA LYS A 19 -1.12 -3.91 -6.31
C LYS A 19 -1.03 -5.40 -6.02
N ALA A 20 -0.10 -5.81 -5.14
CA ALA A 20 0.07 -7.20 -4.77
C ALA A 20 -1.18 -7.73 -4.05
N LEU A 21 -1.76 -6.95 -3.13
CA LEU A 21 -3.01 -7.29 -2.45
C LEU A 21 -4.17 -7.47 -3.44
N ARG A 22 -4.31 -6.55 -4.40
CA ARG A 22 -5.32 -6.63 -5.47
C ARG A 22 -5.15 -7.90 -6.31
N GLN A 23 -3.91 -8.21 -6.70
CA GLN A 23 -3.59 -9.39 -7.50
C GLN A 23 -3.85 -10.69 -6.72
N MET A 24 -3.48 -10.76 -5.45
CA MET A 24 -3.79 -11.91 -4.58
C MET A 24 -5.29 -12.18 -4.49
N ARG A 25 -6.11 -11.13 -4.52
CA ARG A 25 -7.57 -11.25 -4.51
C ARG A 25 -8.19 -11.55 -5.88
N GLY A 26 -7.36 -11.64 -6.94
CA GLY A 26 -7.81 -11.86 -8.31
C GLY A 26 -8.55 -10.67 -8.92
N TRP A 27 -8.37 -9.47 -8.37
CA TRP A 27 -9.13 -8.29 -8.80
C TRP A 27 -8.44 -7.55 -9.94
N THR A 28 -9.22 -7.14 -10.94
CA THR A 28 -8.82 -6.12 -11.91
C THR A 28 -8.89 -4.73 -11.26
N LEU A 29 -8.30 -3.72 -11.91
CA LEU A 29 -8.46 -2.32 -11.46
C LEU A 29 -9.94 -1.91 -11.47
N ASP A 30 -10.70 -2.32 -12.50
CA ASP A 30 -12.11 -1.99 -12.62
C ASP A 30 -12.94 -2.69 -11.53
N LYS A 31 -12.57 -3.92 -11.15
CA LYS A 31 -13.19 -4.60 -10.02
C LYS A 31 -12.93 -3.86 -8.71
N LEU A 32 -11.70 -3.41 -8.47
CA LEU A 32 -11.40 -2.61 -7.28
C LEU A 32 -12.21 -1.31 -7.26
N ILE A 33 -12.35 -0.61 -8.40
CA ILE A 33 -13.17 0.60 -8.50
C ILE A 33 -14.63 0.30 -8.18
N ALA A 34 -15.17 -0.81 -8.70
CA ALA A 34 -16.53 -1.23 -8.39
C ALA A 34 -16.73 -1.57 -6.91
N GLU A 35 -15.75 -2.19 -6.26
CA GLU A 35 -15.80 -2.50 -4.82
C GLU A 35 -15.71 -1.21 -3.97
N ILE A 36 -14.90 -0.24 -4.37
CA ILE A 36 -14.86 1.08 -3.74
C ILE A 36 -16.21 1.78 -3.88
N ALA A 37 -16.76 1.82 -5.10
CA ALA A 37 -18.06 2.43 -5.37
C ALA A 37 -19.19 1.75 -4.57
N GLY A 38 -19.17 0.43 -4.47
CA GLY A 38 -20.13 -0.33 -3.66
C GLY A 38 -19.99 -0.09 -2.16
N ALA A 39 -18.77 0.15 -1.67
CA ALA A 39 -18.51 0.36 -0.25
C ALA A 39 -18.78 1.80 0.22
N THR A 40 -18.46 2.81 -0.61
CA THR A 40 -18.46 4.22 -0.17
C THR A 40 -19.18 5.18 -1.10
N GLY A 41 -19.67 4.70 -2.26
CA GLY A 41 -20.26 5.54 -3.30
C GLY A 41 -19.24 6.36 -4.10
N ALA A 42 -17.94 6.29 -3.76
CA ALA A 42 -16.89 7.01 -4.46
C ALA A 42 -16.57 6.34 -5.80
N ASN A 43 -16.45 7.13 -6.87
CA ASN A 43 -16.01 6.66 -8.17
C ASN A 43 -14.61 7.20 -8.48
N TYR A 44 -13.74 6.30 -8.88
CA TYR A 44 -12.37 6.62 -9.28
C TYR A 44 -12.13 6.26 -10.73
N GLN A 45 -11.27 7.04 -11.39
CA GLN A 45 -10.79 6.71 -12.72
C GLN A 45 -9.72 5.61 -12.63
N ARG A 46 -9.72 4.68 -13.59
CA ARG A 46 -8.72 3.59 -13.69
C ARG A 46 -7.28 4.08 -13.61
N GLY A 47 -6.98 5.19 -14.28
CA GLY A 47 -5.65 5.81 -14.22
C GLY A 47 -5.27 6.31 -12.82
N THR A 48 -6.24 6.76 -12.02
CA THR A 48 -5.99 7.23 -10.65
C THR A 48 -5.57 6.08 -9.75
N ILE A 49 -6.34 4.98 -9.75
CA ILE A 49 -6.01 3.80 -8.95
C ILE A 49 -4.68 3.18 -9.39
N SER A 50 -4.44 3.10 -10.71
CA SER A 50 -3.16 2.63 -11.25
C SER A 50 -1.96 3.48 -10.80
N ALA A 51 -2.09 4.80 -10.84
CA ALA A 51 -1.03 5.72 -10.42
C ALA A 51 -0.75 5.62 -8.91
N ILE A 52 -1.79 5.40 -8.09
CA ILE A 52 -1.64 5.15 -6.65
C ILE A 52 -0.91 3.82 -6.41
N GLU A 53 -1.36 2.72 -7.04
CA GLU A 53 -0.76 1.39 -6.87
C GLU A 53 0.71 1.30 -7.30
N SER A 54 1.08 2.10 -8.30
CA SER A 54 2.44 2.15 -8.84
C SER A 54 3.35 3.16 -8.13
N GLY A 55 2.81 3.97 -7.21
CA GLY A 55 3.57 5.03 -6.54
C GLY A 55 3.88 6.24 -7.43
N LEU A 56 3.31 6.31 -8.65
CA LEU A 56 3.40 7.50 -9.51
C LEU A 56 2.65 8.71 -8.92
N ARG A 57 1.67 8.45 -8.06
CA ARG A 57 0.89 9.47 -7.37
C ARG A 57 0.63 9.06 -5.91
N GLY A 58 0.72 10.02 -4.99
CA GLY A 58 0.26 9.82 -3.62
C GLY A 58 -1.25 9.65 -3.51
N ALA A 59 -1.70 8.87 -2.53
CA ALA A 59 -3.11 8.76 -2.18
C ALA A 59 -3.50 9.84 -1.16
N SER A 60 -4.67 10.45 -1.33
CA SER A 60 -5.25 11.30 -0.28
C SER A 60 -5.80 10.45 0.86
N ALA A 61 -5.98 11.05 2.05
CA ALA A 61 -6.59 10.35 3.20
C ALA A 61 -7.97 9.75 2.86
N LYS A 62 -8.78 10.47 2.04
CA LYS A 62 -10.05 9.93 1.55
C LYS A 62 -9.85 8.71 0.63
N ALA A 63 -8.90 8.77 -0.31
CA ALA A 63 -8.63 7.63 -1.20
C ALA A 63 -8.12 6.41 -0.42
N ILE A 64 -7.31 6.61 0.62
CA ILE A 64 -6.87 5.53 1.52
C ILE A 64 -8.07 4.90 2.22
N SER A 65 -8.94 5.72 2.81
CA SER A 65 -10.16 5.26 3.49
C SER A 65 -11.10 4.50 2.56
N ASP A 66 -11.34 5.02 1.35
CA ASP A 66 -12.19 4.39 0.35
C ASP A 66 -11.62 3.03 -0.13
N ILE A 67 -10.30 2.95 -0.34
CA ILE A 67 -9.61 1.70 -0.70
C ILE A 67 -9.68 0.70 0.46
N ALA A 68 -9.44 1.15 1.70
CA ALA A 68 -9.51 0.31 2.89
C ALA A 68 -10.91 -0.28 3.08
N ALA A 69 -11.96 0.51 2.86
CA ALA A 69 -13.35 0.06 2.89
C ALA A 69 -13.62 -1.06 1.86
N ALA A 70 -13.10 -0.94 0.63
CA ALA A 70 -13.22 -2.00 -0.39
C ALA A 70 -12.53 -3.31 0.05
N TYR A 71 -11.40 -3.21 0.75
CA TYR A 71 -10.70 -4.37 1.30
C TYR A 71 -11.26 -4.86 2.64
N ARG A 72 -12.15 -4.10 3.28
CA ARG A 72 -12.67 -4.34 4.64
C ARG A 72 -11.54 -4.43 5.67
N ILE A 73 -10.58 -3.52 5.56
CA ILE A 73 -9.45 -3.38 6.49
C ILE A 73 -9.47 -2.00 7.12
N ASP A 74 -8.73 -1.86 8.22
CA ASP A 74 -8.50 -0.57 8.86
C ASP A 74 -7.64 0.32 7.93
N PRO A 75 -8.04 1.58 7.64
CA PRO A 75 -7.25 2.50 6.84
C PRO A 75 -5.84 2.76 7.39
N ASP A 76 -5.64 2.67 8.71
CA ASP A 76 -4.32 2.89 9.36
C ASP A 76 -3.31 1.79 9.01
N LEU A 77 -3.75 0.67 8.44
CA LEU A 77 -2.87 -0.39 7.92
C LEU A 77 -2.29 -0.05 6.54
N ILE A 78 -2.83 0.94 5.82
CA ILE A 78 -2.31 1.37 4.52
C ILE A 78 -1.26 2.46 4.74
N THR A 79 0.01 2.05 4.70
CA THR A 79 1.16 2.96 4.81
C THR A 79 1.49 3.61 3.46
N THR A 80 1.62 4.94 3.41
CA THR A 80 1.96 5.69 2.19
C THR A 80 3.35 6.33 2.20
N ASP A 81 4.00 6.34 3.36
CA ASP A 81 5.31 6.93 3.61
C ASP A 81 6.45 5.89 3.57
N TYR A 82 6.16 4.67 3.10
CA TYR A 82 7.16 3.62 2.98
C TYR A 82 8.30 4.06 2.06
N ARG A 83 9.46 4.29 2.68
CA ARG A 83 10.74 4.47 2.00
C ARG A 83 11.51 3.16 2.12
N PRO A 84 11.71 2.39 1.04
CA PRO A 84 12.67 1.29 1.04
C PRO A 84 13.99 1.85 1.58
N ARG A 85 14.47 1.31 2.70
CA ARG A 85 15.76 1.69 3.27
C ARG A 85 16.78 1.45 2.19
N ASP A 86 17.39 2.55 1.70
CA ASP A 86 18.26 2.64 0.53
C ASP A 86 18.38 1.31 -0.20
N ALA A 87 17.66 1.17 -1.31
CA ALA A 87 18.17 0.31 -2.36
C ALA A 87 19.59 0.82 -2.60
N PHE A 88 20.55 0.14 -1.97
CA PHE A 88 21.96 0.32 -2.17
C PHE A 88 22.08 0.40 -3.68
N GLN A 89 22.42 1.59 -4.20
CA GLN A 89 22.64 1.77 -5.62
C GLN A 89 23.91 0.99 -5.95
N SER A 90 23.81 -0.33 -5.96
CA SER A 90 24.81 -1.21 -6.52
C SER A 90 24.73 -1.03 -8.03
N GLY A 91 25.63 -0.19 -8.54
CA GLY A 91 26.06 -0.27 -9.94
C GLY A 91 25.71 0.89 -10.86
N ARG A 92 25.94 2.14 -10.45
CA ARG A 92 26.46 3.16 -11.39
C ARG A 92 27.75 3.76 -10.82
N GLY A 93 28.78 2.92 -10.67
CA GLY A 93 30.16 3.33 -10.89
C GLY A 93 30.43 3.11 -12.38
N ALA A 94 30.77 4.14 -13.16
CA ALA A 94 32.13 4.64 -13.23
C ALA A 94 33.12 3.53 -13.64
N ALA A 95 33.13 3.23 -14.94
CA ALA A 95 34.29 2.90 -15.75
C ALA A 95 33.91 3.15 -17.21
#